data_AF-A0A851GR66-F1
#
_entry.id   AF-A0A851GR66-F1
#
_cell.length_a   1.000
_cell.length_b   1.000
_cell.length_c   1.000
_cell.angle_alpha   90.00
_cell.angle_beta   90.00
_cell.angle_gamma   90.00
#
_symmetry.space_group_name_H-M   'P 1'
#
loop_
_entity.id
_entity.type
_entity.pdbx_description
1 polymer ?
#
loop_
_entity_poly.entity_id
_entity_poly.type
_entity_poly.pdbx_seq_one_letter_code
_entity_poly.pdbx_strand_id
1 'polypeptide(L)'
;MKQLTPEAWTTIVKPGSRVFIGSGAAVPFALVESMLASVSSFHDVELTHIHTIGEMPWIAKRYDDTLRTNTFFLTPSIQKAVAAGRADYTPCPLSDVPSLFGGHLLPVDVALIQVSPPDADGYVSLGVSVDVVKSAVKAARTVVAQINPAMPRTGGDARIPMRRIHYTLEETRDLPTVDWAKPREAQLIAAQYAAQLVEDGSTIQAGLGNTPQIVLAALKNHRHLGIHTGLFSDPMRELIECGAVDNSRKRYHAGKVVCSHFIGSQKLYDFADQNEMFEMRPSDWVGDVARIGKNDHMVAIHGAYEVDLTGQVVRDSRGHRFYGGMGSTQDFIRGAARSKGGRPLIVLTSMSDDGKSSRIVSGFKPGSGVNTGRGDVHYVVTEYGIARLRGKSIRERVLNMVEVAHPDQREKLLRDAHKWGWIPKFYNVTPKGVAERTEAIESRKVSFKGREFTFRPLHPSDTRSLQQFFYSHTEETVNMRYGHHKDRMSDEAAYKLSSVDQSVDLAFALFEEKGQRQEIEAIGRFYQDPSGKSAEVAFMVGEKVRRLGMSKFLLGELAMVAQKRGLKTFWASVLKRNKPMAALFLKYGAEREAYFGEDSDEYTMSVDQLVKLLDKKASQSKK
;
A
#
# COMPACT_ATOMS: atom_id res chain seq x y z
N MET A 1 -40.87 21.29 10.07
CA MET A 1 -40.45 19.89 10.33
C MET A 1 -41.65 19.15 10.89
N LYS A 2 -41.90 17.93 10.43
CA LYS A 2 -43.03 17.10 10.89
C LYS A 2 -42.48 15.83 11.55
N GLN A 3 -43.13 15.34 12.60
CA GLN A 3 -42.85 13.99 13.09
C GLN A 3 -43.29 12.98 12.01
N LEU A 4 -42.47 11.97 11.76
CA LEU A 4 -42.76 10.93 10.77
C LEU A 4 -43.86 10.02 11.30
N THR A 5 -44.94 9.86 10.54
CA THR A 5 -45.98 8.84 10.77
C THR A 5 -45.95 7.81 9.65
N PRO A 6 -46.42 6.56 9.87
CA PRO A 6 -46.44 5.53 8.84
C PRO A 6 -47.18 5.94 7.56
N GLU A 7 -48.27 6.70 7.68
CA GLU A 7 -49.09 7.15 6.56
C GLU A 7 -48.37 8.18 5.68
N ALA A 8 -47.44 8.93 6.26
CA ALA A 8 -46.69 9.97 5.56
C ALA A 8 -45.85 9.40 4.41
N TRP A 9 -45.41 8.13 4.48
CA TRP A 9 -44.60 7.50 3.45
C TRP A 9 -45.23 7.53 2.06
N THR A 10 -46.55 7.40 1.97
CA THR A 10 -47.31 7.49 0.70
C THR A 10 -47.19 8.84 0.00
N THR A 11 -46.87 9.90 0.76
CA THR A 11 -46.66 11.26 0.23
C THR A 11 -45.18 11.60 0.05
N ILE A 12 -44.31 11.01 0.88
CA ILE A 12 -42.87 11.23 0.86
C ILE A 12 -42.24 10.52 -0.35
N VAL A 13 -42.59 9.24 -0.55
CA VAL A 13 -42.05 8.39 -1.62
C VAL A 13 -43.13 8.26 -2.70
N LYS A 14 -42.92 8.96 -3.82
CA LYS A 14 -43.80 8.88 -4.98
C LYS A 14 -43.38 7.74 -5.91
N PRO A 15 -44.27 7.22 -6.78
CA PRO A 15 -43.88 6.28 -7.83
C PRO A 15 -42.67 6.79 -8.62
N GLY A 16 -41.69 5.92 -8.88
CA GLY A 16 -40.46 6.26 -9.60
C GLY A 16 -39.42 7.07 -8.79
N SER A 17 -39.63 7.30 -7.49
CA SER A 17 -38.68 8.08 -6.67
C SER A 17 -37.33 7.39 -6.55
N ARG A 18 -36.27 8.19 -6.52
CA ARG A 18 -34.95 7.74 -6.05
C ARG A 18 -34.75 8.11 -4.59
N VAL A 19 -34.59 7.09 -3.76
CA VAL A 19 -34.37 7.23 -2.32
C VAL A 19 -32.91 6.92 -1.99
N PHE A 20 -32.18 7.91 -1.48
CA PHE A 20 -30.84 7.73 -0.94
C PHE A 20 -30.91 7.23 0.50
N ILE A 21 -30.13 6.18 0.81
CA ILE A 21 -29.96 5.67 2.17
C ILE A 21 -28.57 6.05 2.69
N GLY A 22 -28.51 6.58 3.91
CA GLY A 22 -27.27 6.91 4.61
C GLY A 22 -26.22 5.79 4.61
N SER A 23 -24.95 6.18 4.66
CA SER A 23 -23.80 5.31 4.43
C SER A 23 -23.10 4.84 5.71
N GLY A 24 -22.25 3.83 5.56
CA GLY A 24 -21.35 3.36 6.60
C GLY A 24 -22.10 2.88 7.83
N ALA A 25 -21.68 3.38 9.00
CA ALA A 25 -22.36 3.12 10.27
C ALA A 25 -23.56 4.07 10.51
N ALA A 26 -23.77 5.07 9.65
CA ALA A 26 -24.88 6.01 9.76
C ALA A 26 -26.13 5.58 8.97
N VAL A 27 -26.24 4.31 8.58
CA VAL A 27 -27.45 3.77 7.94
C VAL A 27 -28.63 3.94 8.91
N PRO A 28 -29.70 4.65 8.54
CA PRO A 28 -30.83 4.90 9.44
C PRO A 28 -31.79 3.71 9.48
N PHE A 29 -31.40 2.62 10.14
CA PHE A 29 -32.15 1.36 10.12
C PHE A 29 -33.61 1.51 10.56
N ALA A 30 -33.90 2.36 11.55
CA ALA A 30 -35.26 2.56 12.02
C ALA A 30 -36.14 3.24 10.95
N LEU A 31 -35.58 4.20 10.21
CA LEU A 31 -36.29 4.82 9.07
C LEU A 31 -36.50 3.82 7.94
N VAL A 32 -35.49 3.00 7.65
CA VAL A 32 -35.58 1.99 6.59
C VAL A 32 -36.66 0.96 6.93
N GLU A 33 -36.70 0.47 8.16
CA GLU A 33 -37.75 -0.45 8.64
C GLU A 33 -39.14 0.18 8.55
N SER A 34 -39.28 1.44 9.01
CA SER A 34 -40.53 2.19 8.89
C SER A 34 -40.97 2.35 7.43
N MET A 35 -40.04 2.67 6.53
CA MET A 35 -40.32 2.81 5.09
C MET A 35 -40.75 1.46 4.48
N LEU A 36 -40.05 0.38 4.82
CA LEU A 36 -40.36 -0.96 4.30
C LEU A 36 -41.70 -1.51 4.80
N ALA A 37 -42.20 -1.05 5.95
CA ALA A 37 -43.55 -1.38 6.41
C ALA A 37 -44.65 -0.80 5.50
N SER A 38 -44.35 0.29 4.77
CA SER A 38 -45.26 0.94 3.83
C SER A 38 -44.98 0.58 2.36
N VAL A 39 -44.12 -0.41 2.09
CA VAL A 39 -43.64 -0.75 0.74
C VAL A 39 -44.75 -1.13 -0.24
N SER A 40 -45.87 -1.67 0.24
CA SER A 40 -47.01 -2.05 -0.59
C SER A 40 -47.67 -0.86 -1.30
N SER A 41 -47.38 0.37 -0.85
CA SER A 41 -47.84 1.61 -1.48
C SER A 41 -46.86 2.18 -2.52
N PHE A 42 -45.70 1.54 -2.71
CA PHE A 42 -44.65 2.03 -3.61
C PHE A 42 -44.72 1.34 -4.97
N HIS A 43 -44.23 2.04 -5.99
CA HIS A 43 -44.13 1.55 -7.36
C HIS A 43 -42.83 2.05 -7.98
N ASP A 44 -42.02 1.13 -8.51
CA ASP A 44 -40.78 1.41 -9.24
C ASP A 44 -39.79 2.33 -8.49
N VAL A 45 -39.59 2.11 -7.19
CA VAL A 45 -38.71 2.95 -6.37
C VAL A 45 -37.26 2.49 -6.47
N GLU A 46 -36.36 3.40 -6.82
CA GLU A 46 -34.92 3.14 -6.84
C GLU A 46 -34.32 3.46 -5.47
N LEU A 47 -33.63 2.50 -4.86
CA LEU A 47 -32.84 2.71 -3.65
C LEU A 47 -31.37 2.87 -4.02
N THR A 48 -30.76 3.97 -3.63
CA THR A 48 -29.34 4.23 -3.87
C THR A 48 -28.57 4.45 -2.57
N HIS A 49 -27.38 3.88 -2.51
CA HIS A 49 -26.47 4.00 -1.38
C HIS A 49 -25.03 3.72 -1.83
N ILE A 50 -24.10 3.84 -0.89
CA ILE A 50 -22.71 3.40 -1.07
C ILE A 50 -22.41 2.22 -0.15
N HIS A 51 -21.25 2.16 0.48
CA HIS A 51 -20.90 1.17 1.49
C HIS A 51 -21.84 1.34 2.69
N THR A 52 -22.38 0.24 3.19
CA THR A 52 -23.21 0.20 4.41
C THR A 52 -22.66 -0.87 5.36
N ILE A 53 -22.92 -0.71 6.64
CA ILE A 53 -22.55 -1.68 7.68
C ILE A 53 -23.84 -2.13 8.36
N GLY A 54 -24.07 -3.45 8.42
CA GLY A 54 -25.29 -4.05 8.93
C GLY A 54 -26.11 -4.76 7.84
N GLU A 55 -27.28 -5.24 8.21
CA GLU A 55 -28.17 -5.97 7.30
C GLU A 55 -28.79 -5.04 6.25
N MET A 56 -29.09 -5.58 5.07
CA MET A 56 -29.75 -4.83 3.99
C MET A 56 -31.14 -5.42 3.74
N PRO A 57 -32.14 -5.22 4.62
CA PRO A 57 -33.45 -5.86 4.46
C PRO A 57 -34.15 -5.48 3.14
N TRP A 58 -33.84 -4.30 2.58
CA TRP A 58 -34.43 -3.80 1.34
C TRP A 58 -34.04 -4.57 0.06
N ILE A 59 -33.07 -5.48 0.11
CA ILE A 59 -32.67 -6.32 -1.05
C ILE A 59 -33.33 -7.72 -1.04
N ALA A 60 -34.26 -7.95 -0.10
CA ALA A 60 -34.99 -9.21 0.00
C ALA A 60 -35.86 -9.44 -1.24
N LYS A 61 -35.93 -10.70 -1.70
CA LYS A 61 -36.63 -11.10 -2.94
C LYS A 61 -38.10 -10.63 -3.01
N ARG A 62 -38.77 -10.56 -1.85
CA ARG A 62 -40.16 -10.09 -1.75
C ARG A 62 -40.37 -8.63 -2.20
N TYR A 63 -39.30 -7.87 -2.39
CA TYR A 63 -39.36 -6.48 -2.81
C TYR A 63 -38.93 -6.25 -4.27
N ASP A 64 -38.55 -7.30 -5.02
CA ASP A 64 -37.96 -7.14 -6.35
C ASP A 64 -38.90 -6.46 -7.37
N ASP A 65 -40.22 -6.61 -7.20
CA ASP A 65 -41.25 -6.01 -8.07
C ASP A 65 -41.59 -4.55 -7.68
N THR A 66 -40.97 -4.02 -6.63
CA THR A 66 -41.32 -2.70 -6.07
C THR A 66 -40.11 -1.82 -5.84
N LEU A 67 -39.00 -2.41 -5.39
CA LEU A 67 -37.76 -1.74 -5.05
C LEU A 67 -36.64 -2.24 -5.96
N ARG A 68 -35.89 -1.30 -6.54
CA ARG A 68 -34.69 -1.63 -7.30
C ARG A 68 -33.47 -0.96 -6.66
N THR A 69 -32.52 -1.76 -6.18
CA THR A 69 -31.30 -1.20 -5.56
C THR A 69 -30.24 -0.91 -6.61
N ASN A 70 -29.70 0.31 -6.63
CA ASN A 70 -28.57 0.73 -7.46
C ASN A 70 -27.48 1.38 -6.59
N THR A 71 -26.36 0.70 -6.40
CA THR A 71 -25.30 1.11 -5.45
C THR A 71 -23.99 1.49 -6.14
N PHE A 72 -23.22 2.36 -5.50
CA PHE A 72 -21.85 2.72 -5.89
C PHE A 72 -20.78 1.82 -5.26
N PHE A 73 -21.16 0.94 -4.34
CA PHE A 73 -20.22 0.02 -3.69
C PHE A 73 -20.89 -1.29 -3.29
N LEU A 74 -20.20 -2.41 -3.51
CA LEU A 74 -20.73 -3.74 -3.22
C LEU A 74 -20.18 -4.33 -1.91
N THR A 75 -21.09 -4.69 -1.01
CA THR A 75 -20.85 -5.59 0.13
C THR A 75 -21.22 -7.04 -0.24
N PRO A 76 -20.80 -8.07 0.51
CA PRO A 76 -21.08 -9.47 0.16
C PRO A 76 -22.55 -9.81 -0.14
N SER A 77 -23.50 -9.17 0.56
CA SER A 77 -24.93 -9.39 0.35
C SER A 77 -25.42 -8.82 -0.98
N ILE A 78 -25.07 -7.57 -1.30
CA ILE A 78 -25.48 -6.93 -2.56
C ILE A 78 -24.73 -7.52 -3.77
N GLN A 79 -23.49 -8.02 -3.60
CA GLN A 79 -22.79 -8.78 -4.65
C GLN A 79 -23.64 -9.96 -5.16
N LYS A 80 -24.30 -10.69 -4.26
CA LYS A 80 -25.18 -11.81 -4.63
C LYS A 80 -26.41 -11.33 -5.38
N ALA A 81 -26.99 -10.19 -4.97
CA ALA A 81 -28.15 -9.61 -5.64
C ALA A 81 -27.80 -9.12 -7.06
N VAL A 82 -26.66 -8.44 -7.24
CA VAL A 82 -26.17 -8.00 -8.56
C VAL A 82 -25.89 -9.20 -9.46
N ALA A 83 -25.21 -10.22 -8.95
CA ALA A 83 -24.94 -11.45 -9.71
C ALA A 83 -26.21 -12.20 -10.15
N ALA A 84 -27.33 -11.99 -9.45
CA ALA A 84 -28.63 -12.56 -9.77
C ALA A 84 -29.51 -11.62 -10.63
N GLY A 85 -29.02 -10.45 -11.04
CA GLY A 85 -29.78 -9.46 -11.83
C GLY A 85 -30.83 -8.67 -11.04
N ARG A 86 -30.82 -8.76 -9.70
CA ARG A 86 -31.81 -8.13 -8.80
C ARG A 86 -31.37 -6.77 -8.25
N ALA A 87 -30.08 -6.46 -8.39
CA ALA A 87 -29.48 -5.20 -7.96
C ALA A 87 -28.55 -4.66 -9.07
N ASP A 88 -28.31 -3.35 -9.08
CA ASP A 88 -27.41 -2.67 -10.02
C ASP A 88 -26.16 -2.15 -9.30
N TYR A 89 -25.09 -2.04 -10.09
CA TYR A 89 -23.83 -1.42 -9.70
C TYR A 89 -23.53 -0.26 -10.64
N THR A 90 -23.51 0.95 -10.11
CA THR A 90 -23.06 2.14 -10.85
C THR A 90 -21.59 2.40 -10.52
N PRO A 91 -20.66 2.15 -11.46
CA PRO A 91 -19.24 2.42 -11.22
C PRO A 91 -18.99 3.92 -11.20
N CYS A 92 -18.56 4.47 -10.05
CA CYS A 92 -18.19 5.87 -9.91
C CYS A 92 -17.06 6.05 -8.86
N PRO A 93 -16.02 6.87 -9.11
CA PRO A 93 -15.09 7.28 -8.06
C PRO A 93 -15.84 7.98 -6.93
N LEU A 94 -15.41 7.79 -5.69
CA LEU A 94 -16.13 8.31 -4.54
C LEU A 94 -16.18 9.85 -4.50
N SER A 95 -15.16 10.50 -5.04
CA SER A 95 -15.09 11.95 -5.22
C SER A 95 -16.11 12.49 -6.24
N ASP A 96 -16.55 11.67 -7.19
CA ASP A 96 -17.45 12.09 -8.28
C ASP A 96 -18.93 11.90 -7.94
N VAL A 97 -19.27 11.00 -7.00
CA VAL A 97 -20.66 10.71 -6.60
C VAL A 97 -21.44 11.98 -6.21
N PRO A 98 -20.89 12.93 -5.42
CA PRO A 98 -21.56 14.20 -5.13
C PRO A 98 -22.05 14.97 -6.36
N SER A 99 -21.26 14.97 -7.45
CA SER A 99 -21.60 15.66 -8.69
C SER A 99 -22.74 14.98 -9.44
N LEU A 100 -22.90 13.66 -9.31
CA LEU A 100 -24.02 12.93 -9.92
C LEU A 100 -25.35 13.31 -9.26
N PHE A 101 -25.33 13.55 -7.95
CA PHE A 101 -26.50 14.01 -7.21
C PHE A 101 -26.84 15.47 -7.53
N GLY A 102 -25.83 16.37 -7.48
CA GLY A 102 -26.01 17.80 -7.68
C GLY A 102 -26.23 18.23 -9.13
N GLY A 103 -25.67 17.49 -10.09
CA GLY A 103 -25.74 17.77 -11.54
C GLY A 103 -26.98 17.20 -12.24
N HIS A 104 -27.96 16.68 -11.48
CA HIS A 104 -29.20 16.08 -11.98
C HIS A 104 -29.03 14.83 -12.88
N LEU A 105 -27.84 14.21 -12.91
CA LEU A 105 -27.65 12.92 -13.59
C LEU A 105 -28.30 11.77 -12.80
N LEU A 106 -28.19 11.79 -11.48
CA LEU A 106 -28.86 10.88 -10.55
C LEU A 106 -29.58 11.71 -9.48
N PRO A 107 -30.70 12.39 -9.84
CA PRO A 107 -31.42 13.23 -8.91
C PRO A 107 -31.93 12.40 -7.73
N VAL A 108 -31.75 12.92 -6.52
CA VAL A 108 -32.22 12.30 -5.27
C VAL A 108 -33.56 12.94 -4.93
N ASP A 109 -34.63 12.16 -4.85
CA ASP A 109 -35.95 12.67 -4.44
C ASP A 109 -36.06 12.70 -2.92
N VAL A 110 -35.66 11.62 -2.27
CA VAL A 110 -35.72 11.46 -0.82
C VAL A 110 -34.35 11.05 -0.29
N ALA A 111 -33.85 11.71 0.76
CA ALA A 111 -32.68 11.28 1.50
C ALA A 111 -33.08 10.81 2.90
N LEU A 112 -32.79 9.55 3.21
CA LEU A 112 -32.90 8.97 4.54
C LEU A 112 -31.53 9.06 5.21
N ILE A 113 -31.44 9.81 6.29
CA ILE A 113 -30.19 10.04 7.02
C ILE A 113 -30.34 9.73 8.50
N GLN A 114 -29.22 9.49 9.17
CA GLN A 114 -29.14 9.40 10.62
C GLN A 114 -28.31 10.58 11.15
N VAL A 115 -28.75 11.19 12.24
CA VAL A 115 -28.11 12.38 12.83
C VAL A 115 -28.13 12.35 14.34
N SER A 116 -27.25 13.13 14.97
CA SER A 116 -27.33 13.43 16.40
C SER A 116 -28.60 14.23 16.75
N PRO A 117 -28.98 14.33 18.04
CA PRO A 117 -29.93 15.34 18.50
C PRO A 117 -29.55 16.76 18.06
N PRO A 118 -30.49 17.72 18.00
CA PRO A 118 -30.15 19.12 17.74
C PRO A 118 -29.35 19.73 18.90
N ASP A 119 -28.40 20.62 18.60
CA ASP A 119 -27.70 21.45 19.59
C ASP A 119 -28.57 22.66 19.99
N ALA A 120 -28.07 23.50 20.90
CA ALA A 120 -28.76 24.71 21.36
C ALA A 120 -29.07 25.71 20.23
N ASP A 121 -28.30 25.68 19.14
CA ASP A 121 -28.48 26.56 17.97
C ASP A 121 -29.42 25.95 16.91
N GLY A 122 -29.98 24.76 17.17
CA GLY A 122 -30.86 24.07 16.22
C GLY A 122 -30.12 23.36 15.07
N TYR A 123 -28.89 22.90 15.30
CA TYR A 123 -28.12 22.10 14.35
C TYR A 123 -27.92 20.66 14.83
N VAL A 124 -27.99 19.73 13.88
CA VAL A 124 -27.65 18.33 14.08
C VAL A 124 -26.31 18.02 13.43
N SER A 125 -25.73 16.87 13.78
CA SER A 125 -24.51 16.33 13.18
C SER A 125 -24.81 15.08 12.36
N LEU A 126 -24.24 14.97 11.16
CA LEU A 126 -24.17 13.71 10.39
C LEU A 126 -23.26 12.65 11.05
N GLY A 127 -22.46 13.07 12.03
CA GLY A 127 -21.62 12.21 12.86
C GLY A 127 -20.60 11.42 12.07
N VAL A 128 -20.76 10.10 12.05
CA VAL A 128 -19.77 9.18 11.50
C VAL A 128 -19.70 9.17 9.97
N SER A 129 -20.67 9.75 9.26
CA SER A 129 -20.72 9.72 7.78
C SER A 129 -21.11 11.08 7.18
N VAL A 130 -20.10 11.85 6.75
CA VAL A 130 -20.32 13.08 5.96
C VAL A 130 -20.28 12.76 4.47
N ASP A 131 -19.19 12.12 4.04
CA ASP A 131 -18.95 11.51 2.72
C ASP A 131 -19.83 12.05 1.56
N VAL A 132 -20.68 11.20 0.99
CA VAL A 132 -21.69 11.56 -0.03
C VAL A 132 -23.02 11.95 0.62
N VAL A 133 -23.24 11.61 1.89
CA VAL A 133 -24.49 11.92 2.63
C VAL A 133 -24.75 13.42 2.64
N LYS A 134 -23.73 14.25 2.87
CA LYS A 134 -23.89 15.71 2.83
C LYS A 134 -24.43 16.20 1.50
N SER A 135 -23.96 15.61 0.40
CA SER A 135 -24.37 15.98 -0.95
C SER A 135 -25.76 15.45 -1.28
N ALA A 136 -26.12 14.25 -0.81
CA ALA A 136 -27.49 13.75 -0.88
C ALA A 136 -28.46 14.65 -0.12
N VAL A 137 -28.11 15.11 1.10
CA VAL A 137 -28.94 16.07 1.85
C VAL A 137 -29.07 17.41 1.12
N LYS A 138 -28.04 17.87 0.41
CA LYS A 138 -28.12 19.10 -0.39
C LYS A 138 -28.99 18.91 -1.65
N ALA A 139 -28.90 17.76 -2.32
CA ALA A 139 -29.62 17.50 -3.57
C ALA A 139 -31.09 17.08 -3.36
N ALA A 140 -31.40 16.41 -2.24
CA ALA A 140 -32.71 15.82 -2.02
C ALA A 140 -33.84 16.86 -1.94
N ARG A 141 -34.99 16.53 -2.54
CA ARG A 141 -36.22 17.31 -2.41
C ARG A 141 -36.80 17.17 -1.00
N THR A 142 -36.83 15.95 -0.49
CA THR A 142 -37.29 15.63 0.86
C THR A 142 -36.16 14.97 1.66
N VAL A 143 -35.97 15.40 2.90
CA VAL A 143 -34.96 14.85 3.82
C VAL A 143 -35.69 14.33 5.05
N VAL A 144 -35.51 13.05 5.34
CA VAL A 144 -36.09 12.35 6.51
C VAL A 144 -34.93 11.90 7.39
N ALA A 145 -34.94 12.30 8.67
CA ALA A 145 -33.82 12.04 9.56
C ALA A 145 -34.22 11.15 10.75
N GLN A 146 -33.43 10.11 11.01
CA GLN A 146 -33.43 9.40 12.27
C GLN A 146 -32.57 10.21 13.24
N ILE A 147 -33.17 10.71 14.32
CA ILE A 147 -32.43 11.33 15.41
C ILE A 147 -32.03 10.22 16.38
N ASN A 148 -30.73 10.01 16.51
CA ASN A 148 -30.16 8.99 17.38
C ASN A 148 -29.17 9.63 18.38
N PRO A 149 -29.47 9.61 19.69
CA PRO A 149 -28.56 10.09 20.74
C PRO A 149 -27.18 9.41 20.73
N ALA A 150 -27.06 8.19 20.22
CA ALA A 150 -25.79 7.48 20.10
C ALA A 150 -24.91 7.96 18.92
N MET A 151 -25.42 8.85 18.04
CA MET A 151 -24.66 9.40 16.92
C MET A 151 -23.69 10.50 17.40
N PRO A 152 -22.36 10.34 17.21
CA PRO A 152 -21.37 11.35 17.58
C PRO A 152 -21.60 12.71 16.91
N ARG A 153 -21.24 13.78 17.59
CA ARG A 153 -21.08 15.12 17.01
C ARG A 153 -19.66 15.35 16.56
N THR A 154 -19.42 15.28 15.26
CA THR A 154 -18.10 15.47 14.66
C THR A 154 -17.95 16.89 14.09
N GLY A 155 -16.72 17.39 14.04
CA GLY A 155 -16.41 18.74 13.55
C GLY A 155 -16.49 18.90 12.03
N GLY A 156 -16.39 20.13 11.53
CA GLY A 156 -16.38 20.43 10.09
C GLY A 156 -17.77 20.45 9.45
N ASP A 157 -17.89 19.88 8.24
CA ASP A 157 -19.10 19.92 7.41
C ASP A 157 -20.18 18.90 7.84
N ALA A 158 -19.98 18.19 8.94
CA ALA A 158 -20.98 17.29 9.53
C ALA A 158 -22.22 18.05 10.05
N ARG A 159 -22.08 19.33 10.39
CA ARG A 159 -23.15 20.17 10.94
C ARG A 159 -24.21 20.49 9.87
N ILE A 160 -25.49 20.26 10.17
CA ILE A 160 -26.63 20.54 9.29
C ILE A 160 -27.73 21.28 10.09
N PRO A 161 -28.29 22.39 9.57
CA PRO A 161 -29.36 23.09 10.25
C PRO A 161 -30.65 22.27 10.19
N MET A 162 -31.38 22.18 11.32
CA MET A 162 -32.64 21.43 11.41
C MET A 162 -33.66 21.82 10.34
N ARG A 163 -33.68 23.08 9.91
CA ARG A 163 -34.57 23.54 8.81
C ARG A 163 -34.39 22.80 7.48
N ARG A 164 -33.27 22.10 7.27
CA ARG A 164 -33.05 21.28 6.07
C ARG A 164 -33.80 19.93 6.13
N ILE A 165 -34.22 19.51 7.32
CA ILE A 165 -34.92 18.25 7.57
C ILE A 165 -36.43 18.48 7.52
N HIS A 166 -37.11 17.65 6.75
CA HIS A 166 -38.56 17.77 6.52
C HIS A 166 -39.34 16.91 7.52
N TYR A 167 -38.87 15.68 7.75
CA TYR A 167 -39.46 14.71 8.66
C TYR A 167 -38.43 14.12 9.62
N THR A 168 -38.84 13.80 10.85
CA THR A 168 -37.98 13.19 11.86
C THR A 168 -38.60 11.95 12.49
N LEU A 169 -37.76 10.97 12.79
CA LEU A 169 -38.06 9.82 13.65
C LEU A 169 -37.02 9.81 14.77
N GLU A 170 -37.44 9.87 16.02
CA GLU A 170 -36.52 9.72 17.16
C GLU A 170 -36.44 8.23 17.50
N GLU A 171 -35.26 7.65 17.38
CA GLU A 171 -35.01 6.26 17.73
C GLU A 171 -33.54 6.11 18.13
N THR A 172 -33.32 5.62 19.35
CA THR A 172 -31.98 5.29 19.84
C THR A 172 -31.58 3.89 19.36
N ARG A 173 -30.43 3.78 18.69
CA ARG A 173 -29.83 2.50 18.31
C ARG A 173 -28.32 2.57 18.38
N ASP A 174 -27.68 1.48 18.74
CA ASP A 174 -26.22 1.40 18.67
C ASP A 174 -25.75 1.49 17.21
N LEU A 175 -24.65 2.22 17.00
CA LEU A 175 -24.03 2.27 15.69
C LEU A 175 -23.35 0.93 15.41
N PRO A 176 -23.48 0.37 14.20
CA PRO A 176 -22.86 -0.90 13.89
C PRO A 176 -21.32 -0.75 13.88
N THR A 177 -20.66 -1.72 14.49
CA THR A 177 -19.19 -1.78 14.59
C THR A 177 -18.60 -2.79 13.61
N VAL A 178 -17.32 -2.63 13.31
CA VAL A 178 -16.55 -3.54 12.45
C VAL A 178 -15.33 -4.06 13.19
N ASP A 179 -15.22 -5.39 13.26
CA ASP A 179 -14.01 -6.06 13.72
C ASP A 179 -13.09 -6.35 12.53
N TRP A 180 -11.86 -5.85 12.59
CA TRP A 180 -10.85 -6.13 11.58
C TRP A 180 -10.30 -7.55 11.76
N ALA A 181 -10.21 -8.29 10.65
CA ALA A 181 -9.70 -9.66 10.67
C ALA A 181 -8.24 -9.72 11.15
N LYS A 182 -7.92 -10.76 11.94
CA LYS A 182 -6.54 -10.97 12.41
C LYS A 182 -5.55 -11.01 11.23
N PRO A 183 -4.40 -10.34 11.35
CA PRO A 183 -3.42 -10.31 10.28
C PRO A 183 -2.80 -11.69 10.06
N ARG A 184 -2.65 -12.08 8.79
CA ARG A 184 -1.85 -13.24 8.40
C ARG A 184 -0.38 -12.85 8.25
N GLU A 185 0.51 -13.83 8.36
CA GLU A 185 1.97 -13.63 8.25
C GLU A 185 2.38 -12.86 6.98
N ALA A 186 1.90 -13.28 5.81
CA ALA A 186 2.17 -12.59 4.55
C ALA A 186 1.75 -11.10 4.57
N GLN A 187 0.64 -10.78 5.24
CA GLN A 187 0.18 -9.39 5.34
C GLN A 187 1.07 -8.57 6.29
N LEU A 188 1.56 -9.18 7.37
CA LEU A 188 2.52 -8.54 8.28
C LEU A 188 3.84 -8.24 7.57
N ILE A 189 4.36 -9.18 6.79
CA ILE A 189 5.59 -8.99 6.00
C ILE A 189 5.40 -7.87 4.96
N ALA A 190 4.31 -7.91 4.20
CA ALA A 190 3.97 -6.85 3.23
C ALA A 190 3.83 -5.47 3.91
N ALA A 191 3.26 -5.43 5.11
CA ALA A 191 3.12 -4.20 5.90
C ALA A 191 4.48 -3.66 6.35
N GLN A 192 5.43 -4.51 6.74
CA GLN A 192 6.78 -4.07 7.09
C GLN A 192 7.52 -3.49 5.88
N TYR A 193 7.39 -4.09 4.69
CA TYR A 193 7.92 -3.49 3.45
C TYR A 193 7.28 -2.14 3.14
N ALA A 194 5.94 -2.05 3.23
CA ALA A 194 5.22 -0.80 2.99
C ALA A 194 5.63 0.30 3.98
N ALA A 195 5.87 -0.05 5.24
CA ALA A 195 6.32 0.87 6.28
C ALA A 195 7.69 1.51 5.95
N GLN A 196 8.60 0.81 5.26
CA GLN A 196 9.88 1.41 4.81
C GLN A 196 9.70 2.55 3.79
N LEU A 197 8.52 2.62 3.16
CA LEU A 197 8.17 3.69 2.23
C LEU A 197 7.49 4.86 2.94
N VAL A 198 7.22 4.79 4.23
CA VAL A 198 6.69 5.90 5.03
C VAL A 198 7.85 6.57 5.75
N GLU A 199 7.92 7.89 5.67
CA GLU A 199 8.92 8.71 6.37
C GLU A 199 8.25 9.45 7.54
N ASP A 200 9.01 9.77 8.58
CA ASP A 200 8.53 10.68 9.63
C ASP A 200 8.10 12.01 9.02
N GLY A 201 6.94 12.53 9.45
CA GLY A 201 6.33 13.71 8.83
C GLY A 201 5.44 13.46 7.62
N SER A 202 5.31 12.21 7.16
CA SER A 202 4.41 11.89 6.05
C SER A 202 2.94 12.13 6.41
N THR A 203 2.14 12.54 5.42
CA THR A 203 0.68 12.55 5.54
C THR A 203 0.13 11.24 4.99
N ILE A 204 -0.60 10.46 5.80
CA ILE A 204 -1.03 9.11 5.45
C ILE A 204 -2.52 9.04 5.13
N GLN A 205 -2.83 8.10 4.24
CA GLN A 205 -4.18 7.63 3.93
C GLN A 205 -4.16 6.12 3.72
N ALA A 206 -5.22 5.43 4.17
CA ALA A 206 -5.44 4.03 3.86
C ALA A 206 -6.87 3.81 3.33
N GLY A 207 -6.98 2.97 2.31
CA GLY A 207 -8.27 2.56 1.77
C GLY A 207 -8.97 1.49 2.61
N LEU A 208 -10.23 1.21 2.29
CA LEU A 208 -10.96 0.07 2.85
C LEU A 208 -10.29 -1.25 2.45
N GLY A 209 -10.13 -2.16 3.42
CA GLY A 209 -9.59 -3.52 3.24
C GLY A 209 -8.55 -3.90 4.30
N ASN A 210 -8.42 -5.19 4.60
CA ASN A 210 -7.59 -5.64 5.73
C ASN A 210 -6.10 -5.28 5.59
N THR A 211 -5.49 -5.52 4.42
CA THR A 211 -4.05 -5.26 4.21
C THR A 211 -3.66 -3.78 4.41
N PRO A 212 -4.37 -2.78 3.82
CA PRO A 212 -4.12 -1.37 4.15
C PRO A 212 -4.19 -1.03 5.64
N GLN A 213 -5.14 -1.61 6.38
CA GLN A 213 -5.26 -1.39 7.82
C GLN A 213 -4.09 -1.99 8.61
N ILE A 214 -3.57 -3.14 8.19
CA ILE A 214 -2.38 -3.77 8.79
C ILE A 214 -1.12 -2.92 8.54
N VAL A 215 -1.01 -2.27 7.37
CA VAL A 215 0.09 -1.32 7.11
C VAL A 215 0.09 -0.19 8.14
N LEU A 216 -1.07 0.39 8.45
CA LEU A 216 -1.16 1.44 9.47
C LEU A 216 -0.66 0.96 10.84
N ALA A 217 -1.00 -0.27 11.23
CA ALA A 217 -0.53 -0.84 12.50
C ALA A 217 1.00 -1.02 12.56
N ALA A 218 1.68 -1.17 11.42
CA ALA A 218 3.14 -1.22 11.33
C ALA A 218 3.81 0.17 11.47
N LEU A 219 3.03 1.26 11.52
CA LEU A 219 3.57 2.63 11.58
C LEU A 219 3.77 3.17 13.01
N LYS A 220 3.50 2.39 14.06
CA LYS A 220 3.56 2.85 15.48
C LYS A 220 4.90 3.45 15.93
N ASN A 221 6.00 3.11 15.24
CA ASN A 221 7.33 3.62 15.54
C ASN A 221 7.69 4.90 14.78
N HIS A 222 6.88 5.33 13.81
CA HIS A 222 7.08 6.60 13.10
C HIS A 222 6.66 7.77 13.97
N ARG A 223 7.07 8.98 13.61
CA ARG A 223 6.75 10.21 14.32
C ARG A 223 6.27 11.32 13.39
N HIS A 224 5.50 12.22 13.97
CA HIS A 224 4.99 13.43 13.33
C HIS A 224 4.14 13.17 12.08
N LEU A 225 3.51 12.00 12.00
CA LEU A 225 2.63 11.68 10.89
C LEU A 225 1.38 12.58 10.90
N GLY A 226 0.84 12.84 9.72
CA GLY A 226 -0.42 13.53 9.52
C GLY A 226 -1.48 12.65 8.87
N ILE A 227 -2.76 13.00 8.99
CA ILE A 227 -3.87 12.26 8.38
C ILE A 227 -4.71 13.17 7.47
N HIS A 228 -4.86 12.74 6.22
CA HIS A 228 -5.84 13.23 5.25
C HIS A 228 -6.42 12.00 4.53
N THR A 229 -7.60 11.54 4.91
CA THR A 229 -8.12 10.24 4.47
C THR A 229 -9.60 10.31 4.17
N GLY A 230 -10.14 9.49 3.26
CA GLY A 230 -11.60 9.33 3.19
C GLY A 230 -12.12 8.62 4.45
N LEU A 231 -11.53 7.47 4.76
CA LEU A 231 -11.91 6.58 5.86
C LEU A 231 -10.97 6.77 7.06
N PHE A 232 -11.52 7.06 8.23
CA PHE A 232 -10.82 7.00 9.51
C PHE A 232 -11.22 5.73 10.29
N SER A 233 -10.23 5.02 10.85
CA SER A 233 -10.39 3.68 11.43
C SER A 233 -9.63 3.49 12.75
N ASP A 234 -9.86 2.38 13.45
CA ASP A 234 -9.20 2.07 14.73
C ASP A 234 -7.66 2.12 14.66
N PRO A 235 -6.98 1.55 13.64
CA PRO A 235 -5.52 1.68 13.55
C PRO A 235 -5.04 3.13 13.47
N MET A 236 -5.82 4.04 12.87
CA MET A 236 -5.47 5.47 12.85
C MET A 236 -5.64 6.12 14.23
N ARG A 237 -6.68 5.76 14.97
CA ARG A 237 -6.84 6.16 16.39
C ARG A 237 -5.65 5.67 17.22
N GLU A 238 -5.26 4.42 17.07
CA GLU A 238 -4.11 3.85 17.79
C GLU A 238 -2.78 4.55 17.48
N LEU A 239 -2.59 5.03 16.24
CA LEU A 239 -1.41 5.82 15.86
C LEU A 239 -1.38 7.19 16.52
N ILE A 240 -2.54 7.81 16.76
CA ILE A 240 -2.64 9.05 17.55
C ILE A 240 -2.30 8.76 19.01
N GLU A 241 -2.93 7.73 19.59
CA GLU A 241 -2.76 7.36 21.00
C GLU A 241 -1.30 7.00 21.34
N CYS A 242 -0.56 6.37 20.43
CA CYS A 242 0.85 6.05 20.65
C CYS A 242 1.82 7.19 20.29
N GLY A 243 1.31 8.35 19.85
CA GLY A 243 2.12 9.53 19.51
C GLY A 243 2.82 9.45 18.16
N ALA A 244 2.47 8.50 17.30
CA ALA A 244 3.00 8.43 15.94
C ALA A 244 2.39 9.51 15.03
N VAL A 245 1.11 9.84 15.25
CA VAL A 245 0.37 10.88 14.53
C VAL A 245 0.13 12.07 15.46
N ASP A 246 0.52 13.26 15.01
CA ASP A 246 0.23 14.53 15.67
C ASP A 246 -0.25 15.63 14.70
N ASN A 247 -0.26 15.35 13.39
CA ASN A 247 -0.61 16.30 12.32
C ASN A 247 0.25 17.58 12.28
N SER A 248 1.37 17.63 13.01
CA SER A 248 2.21 18.83 13.18
C SER A 248 2.96 19.23 11.92
N ARG A 249 3.28 18.25 11.05
CA ARG A 249 4.03 18.45 9.80
C ARG A 249 3.15 18.49 8.56
N LYS A 250 1.83 18.44 8.70
CA LYS A 250 0.92 18.64 7.56
C LYS A 250 1.07 20.06 7.04
N ARG A 251 1.32 20.19 5.74
CA ARG A 251 1.34 21.49 5.06
C ARG A 251 -0.05 22.07 4.82
N TYR A 252 -1.05 21.20 4.66
CA TYR A 252 -2.43 21.57 4.39
C TYR A 252 -3.30 21.07 5.54
N HIS A 253 -3.98 21.98 6.27
CA HIS A 253 -4.72 21.69 7.51
C HIS A 253 -3.83 21.09 8.61
N ALA A 254 -2.82 21.85 9.02
CA ALA A 254 -1.93 21.51 10.13
C ALA A 254 -2.70 21.32 11.44
N GLY A 255 -2.31 20.33 12.25
CA GLY A 255 -2.92 20.05 13.56
C GLY A 255 -4.31 19.40 13.52
N LYS A 256 -4.92 19.22 12.34
CA LYS A 256 -6.24 18.59 12.18
C LYS A 256 -6.15 17.26 11.44
N VAL A 257 -6.97 16.30 11.85
CA VAL A 257 -7.30 15.12 11.06
C VAL A 257 -8.38 15.51 10.06
N VAL A 258 -8.09 15.36 8.77
CA VAL A 258 -9.08 15.56 7.71
C VAL A 258 -9.65 14.20 7.34
N CYS A 259 -10.96 14.00 7.49
CA CYS A 259 -11.62 12.79 7.01
C CYS A 259 -13.05 12.99 6.49
N SER A 260 -13.67 11.96 5.88
CA SER A 260 -15.05 12.03 5.39
C SER A 260 -16.03 11.08 6.10
N HIS A 261 -15.55 9.97 6.63
CA HIS A 261 -16.35 9.01 7.40
C HIS A 261 -15.49 8.12 8.32
N PHE A 262 -16.14 7.47 9.27
CA PHE A 262 -15.55 6.53 10.22
C PHE A 262 -16.09 5.12 10.00
N ILE A 263 -15.22 4.12 10.14
CA ILE A 263 -15.60 2.70 10.24
C ILE A 263 -14.69 2.05 11.29
N GLY A 264 -15.28 1.48 12.33
CA GLY A 264 -14.50 0.82 13.38
C GLY A 264 -15.31 0.35 14.57
N SER A 265 -14.66 0.32 15.73
CA SER A 265 -15.27 -0.06 17.00
C SER A 265 -16.05 1.07 17.68
N GLN A 266 -16.82 0.74 18.73
CA GLN A 266 -17.48 1.75 19.56
C GLN A 266 -16.48 2.76 20.15
N LYS A 267 -15.29 2.29 20.56
CA LYS A 267 -14.22 3.18 21.07
C LYS A 267 -13.80 4.24 20.07
N LEU A 268 -13.86 3.93 18.77
CA LEU A 268 -13.57 4.89 17.71
C LEU A 268 -14.66 5.97 17.64
N TYR A 269 -15.92 5.58 17.75
CA TYR A 269 -17.05 6.51 17.70
C TYR A 269 -17.06 7.41 18.94
N ASP A 270 -16.80 6.85 20.12
CA ASP A 270 -16.65 7.62 21.36
C ASP A 270 -15.48 8.62 21.27
N PHE A 271 -14.35 8.20 20.68
CA PHE A 271 -13.18 9.07 20.47
C PHE A 271 -13.46 10.24 19.50
N ALA A 272 -14.39 10.05 18.55
CA ALA A 272 -14.75 11.06 17.56
C ALA A 272 -15.77 12.08 18.09
N ASP A 273 -16.55 11.75 19.12
CA ASP A 273 -17.58 12.63 19.67
C ASP A 273 -16.98 13.90 20.26
N GLN A 274 -17.45 15.05 19.77
CA GLN A 274 -17.07 16.40 20.20
C GLN A 274 -15.56 16.69 20.16
N ASN A 275 -14.80 15.87 19.44
CA ASN A 275 -13.37 15.99 19.37
C ASN A 275 -12.97 16.96 18.26
N GLU A 276 -12.52 18.15 18.65
CA GLU A 276 -12.16 19.23 17.74
C GLU A 276 -11.01 18.88 16.78
N MET A 277 -10.26 17.81 17.03
CA MET A 277 -9.17 17.41 16.13
C MET A 277 -9.67 17.02 14.74
N PHE A 278 -10.94 16.59 14.62
CA PHE A 278 -11.52 16.14 13.38
C PHE A 278 -12.15 17.27 12.58
N GLU A 279 -11.73 17.38 11.33
CA GLU A 279 -12.36 18.21 10.31
C GLU A 279 -13.03 17.30 9.28
N MET A 280 -14.34 17.04 9.46
CA MET A 280 -15.09 16.21 8.52
C MET A 280 -15.41 17.00 7.26
N ARG A 281 -15.19 16.40 6.09
CA ARG A 281 -15.44 17.02 4.79
C ARG A 281 -16.11 16.02 3.84
N PRO A 282 -16.95 16.48 2.88
CA PRO A 282 -17.56 15.62 1.87
C PRO A 282 -16.53 14.91 0.99
N SER A 283 -16.95 13.82 0.33
CA SER A 283 -16.03 12.97 -0.44
C SER A 283 -15.38 13.64 -1.64
N ASP A 284 -16.09 14.54 -2.33
CA ASP A 284 -15.57 15.37 -3.43
C ASP A 284 -14.49 16.34 -2.95
N TRP A 285 -14.61 16.83 -1.71
CA TRP A 285 -13.60 17.71 -1.12
C TRP A 285 -12.37 16.93 -0.65
N VAL A 286 -12.57 15.84 0.08
CA VAL A 286 -11.47 15.02 0.63
C VAL A 286 -10.71 14.30 -0.47
N GLY A 287 -11.45 13.80 -1.47
CA GLY A 287 -10.94 13.08 -2.64
C GLY A 287 -10.44 13.99 -3.76
N ASP A 288 -10.52 15.32 -3.64
CA ASP A 288 -10.01 16.20 -4.69
C ASP A 288 -8.49 16.06 -4.83
N VAL A 289 -8.08 15.60 -6.00
CA VAL A 289 -6.69 15.30 -6.35
C VAL A 289 -5.78 16.52 -6.14
N ALA A 290 -6.27 17.74 -6.41
CA ALA A 290 -5.49 18.96 -6.23
C ALA A 290 -5.25 19.27 -4.74
N ARG A 291 -6.27 19.11 -3.87
CA ARG A 291 -6.13 19.26 -2.41
C ARG A 291 -5.25 18.19 -1.79
N ILE A 292 -5.39 16.93 -2.19
CA ILE A 292 -4.52 15.85 -1.71
C ILE A 292 -3.06 16.18 -2.00
N GLY A 293 -2.75 16.66 -3.21
CA GLY A 293 -1.41 17.04 -3.64
C GLY A 293 -0.80 18.24 -2.90
N LYS A 294 -1.58 19.01 -2.10
CA LYS A 294 -1.05 20.10 -1.26
C LYS A 294 -0.35 19.62 0.00
N ASN A 295 -0.60 18.37 0.43
CA ASN A 295 0.14 17.76 1.51
C ASN A 295 1.52 17.32 0.98
N ASP A 296 2.59 17.66 1.68
CA ASP A 296 3.92 17.13 1.36
C ASP A 296 4.03 15.69 1.92
N HIS A 297 4.81 14.83 1.25
CA HIS A 297 5.02 13.42 1.60
C HIS A 297 3.69 12.66 1.79
N MET A 298 2.72 12.87 0.90
CA MET A 298 1.44 12.17 0.95
C MET A 298 1.62 10.69 0.58
N VAL A 299 1.26 9.78 1.49
CA VAL A 299 1.32 8.33 1.28
C VAL A 299 -0.10 7.78 1.22
N ALA A 300 -0.48 7.27 0.04
CA ALA A 300 -1.78 6.65 -0.19
C ALA A 300 -1.64 5.13 -0.21
N ILE A 301 -2.29 4.40 0.69
CA ILE A 301 -2.14 2.95 0.87
C ILE A 301 -3.43 2.26 0.44
N HIS A 302 -3.41 1.56 -0.70
CA HIS A 302 -4.57 0.84 -1.23
C HIS A 302 -4.27 -0.63 -1.48
N GLY A 303 -5.29 -1.48 -1.27
CA GLY A 303 -5.22 -2.89 -1.64
C GLY A 303 -5.77 -3.15 -3.05
N ALA A 304 -5.47 -4.34 -3.57
CA ALA A 304 -5.91 -4.81 -4.89
C ALA A 304 -6.32 -6.30 -4.85
N TYR A 305 -7.13 -6.71 -5.83
CA TYR A 305 -7.42 -8.13 -6.08
C TYR A 305 -6.32 -8.75 -6.95
N GLU A 306 -6.03 -8.15 -8.08
CA GLU A 306 -5.03 -8.62 -9.04
C GLU A 306 -4.24 -7.43 -9.61
N VAL A 307 -2.95 -7.63 -9.86
CA VAL A 307 -2.06 -6.68 -10.54
C VAL A 307 -1.35 -7.41 -11.67
N ASP A 308 -1.33 -6.83 -12.87
CA ASP A 308 -0.64 -7.46 -14.00
C ASP A 308 0.85 -7.10 -14.09
N LEU A 309 1.58 -7.79 -14.97
CA LEU A 309 3.02 -7.56 -15.21
C LEU A 309 3.37 -6.15 -15.69
N THR A 310 2.39 -5.41 -16.22
CA THR A 310 2.58 -4.01 -16.64
C THR A 310 2.25 -3.02 -15.51
N GLY A 311 1.72 -3.49 -14.39
CA GLY A 311 1.32 -2.71 -13.23
C GLY A 311 -0.10 -2.17 -13.29
N GLN A 312 -0.99 -2.70 -14.15
CA GLN A 312 -2.42 -2.36 -14.07
C GLN A 312 -3.04 -3.01 -12.83
N VAL A 313 -4.06 -2.38 -12.25
CA VAL A 313 -4.69 -2.85 -11.01
C VAL A 313 -6.18 -3.06 -11.20
N VAL A 314 -6.65 -4.22 -10.76
CA VAL A 314 -8.06 -4.57 -10.63
C VAL A 314 -8.42 -4.70 -9.15
N ARG A 315 -9.51 -4.07 -8.73
CA ARG A 315 -9.95 -3.98 -7.33
C ARG A 315 -11.42 -4.30 -7.12
N ASP A 316 -12.29 -4.06 -8.10
CA ASP A 316 -13.74 -4.21 -7.90
C ASP A 316 -14.33 -5.44 -8.58
N SER A 317 -13.56 -6.16 -9.39
CA SER A 317 -14.07 -7.22 -10.26
C SER A 317 -13.08 -8.38 -10.47
N ARG A 318 -13.59 -9.52 -10.92
CA ARG A 318 -12.80 -10.65 -11.43
C ARG A 318 -13.57 -11.35 -12.54
N GLY A 319 -13.13 -11.16 -13.78
CA GLY A 319 -13.96 -11.44 -14.94
C GLY A 319 -15.26 -10.63 -14.87
N HIS A 320 -16.39 -11.25 -15.18
CA HIS A 320 -17.70 -10.58 -15.18
C HIS A 320 -18.36 -10.42 -13.81
N ARG A 321 -17.69 -10.80 -12.72
CA ARG A 321 -18.24 -10.71 -11.36
C ARG A 321 -17.66 -9.52 -10.60
N PHE A 322 -18.54 -8.72 -10.00
CA PHE A 322 -18.18 -7.58 -9.16
C PHE A 322 -18.19 -7.94 -7.67
N TYR A 323 -17.27 -7.36 -6.90
CA TYR A 323 -17.06 -7.62 -5.47
C TYR A 323 -17.04 -6.36 -4.62
N GLY A 324 -16.61 -5.22 -5.15
CA GLY A 324 -16.47 -4.00 -4.37
C GLY A 324 -17.05 -2.79 -5.10
N GLY A 325 -16.42 -1.65 -4.90
CA GLY A 325 -16.61 -0.48 -5.74
C GLY A 325 -15.25 0.16 -6.02
N MET A 326 -15.22 1.12 -6.96
CA MET A 326 -14.01 1.87 -7.26
C MET A 326 -13.47 2.62 -6.02
N GLY A 327 -14.39 3.17 -5.22
CA GLY A 327 -14.07 3.93 -4.01
C GLY A 327 -13.17 5.13 -4.32
N SER A 328 -12.31 5.51 -3.39
CA SER A 328 -11.39 6.65 -3.53
C SER A 328 -9.98 6.29 -4.02
N THR A 329 -9.80 5.08 -4.60
CA THR A 329 -8.46 4.59 -4.98
C THR A 329 -7.79 5.50 -5.99
N GLN A 330 -8.48 5.83 -7.08
CA GLN A 330 -7.91 6.69 -8.12
C GLN A 330 -7.59 8.09 -7.58
N ASP A 331 -8.48 8.63 -6.74
CA ASP A 331 -8.33 9.95 -6.10
C ASP A 331 -7.02 10.07 -5.33
N PHE A 332 -6.78 9.14 -4.40
CA PHE A 332 -5.63 9.18 -3.53
C PHE A 332 -4.33 8.74 -4.22
N ILE A 333 -4.39 7.78 -5.14
CA ILE A 333 -3.21 7.38 -5.92
C ILE A 333 -2.71 8.57 -6.76
N ARG A 334 -3.60 9.26 -7.47
CA ARG A 334 -3.24 10.45 -8.26
C ARG A 334 -2.87 11.64 -7.39
N GLY A 335 -3.56 11.83 -6.27
CA GLY A 335 -3.27 12.90 -5.32
C GLY A 335 -1.88 12.75 -4.71
N ALA A 336 -1.55 11.56 -4.22
CA ALA A 336 -0.21 11.25 -3.70
C ALA A 336 0.87 11.35 -4.79
N ALA A 337 0.57 11.00 -6.05
CA ALA A 337 1.51 11.19 -7.16
C ALA A 337 1.85 12.66 -7.45
N ARG A 338 0.94 13.59 -7.15
CA ARG A 338 1.13 15.06 -7.30
C ARG A 338 1.76 15.72 -6.08
N SER A 339 1.72 15.06 -4.93
CA SER A 339 2.36 15.54 -3.70
C SER A 339 3.88 15.57 -3.83
N LYS A 340 4.51 16.62 -3.29
CA LYS A 340 5.97 16.70 -3.19
C LYS A 340 6.48 15.58 -2.28
N GLY A 341 7.24 14.64 -2.84
CA GLY A 341 7.72 13.47 -2.11
C GLY A 341 6.66 12.38 -1.88
N GLY A 342 5.46 12.52 -2.46
CA GLY A 342 4.36 11.58 -2.23
C GLY A 342 4.58 10.19 -2.84
N ARG A 343 3.97 9.18 -2.22
CA ARG A 343 4.16 7.75 -2.50
C ARG A 343 2.81 7.02 -2.54
N PRO A 344 2.24 6.78 -3.72
CA PRO A 344 1.05 5.94 -3.86
C PRO A 344 1.42 4.45 -3.88
N LEU A 345 0.90 3.69 -2.93
CA LEU A 345 1.22 2.28 -2.67
C LEU A 345 0.03 1.38 -2.98
N ILE A 346 0.27 0.33 -3.76
CA ILE A 346 -0.64 -0.80 -3.93
C ILE A 346 -0.08 -1.98 -3.12
N VAL A 347 -0.75 -2.37 -2.04
CA VAL A 347 -0.28 -3.39 -1.10
C VAL A 347 -1.22 -4.59 -1.10
N LEU A 348 -0.70 -5.77 -1.43
CA LEU A 348 -1.46 -7.01 -1.52
C LEU A 348 -0.59 -8.21 -1.17
N THR A 349 -1.20 -9.33 -0.78
CA THR A 349 -0.47 -10.60 -0.74
C THR A 349 -0.25 -11.12 -2.17
N SER A 350 0.83 -11.83 -2.41
CA SER A 350 1.13 -12.38 -3.73
C SER A 350 0.14 -13.48 -4.16
N MET A 351 -0.50 -14.14 -3.18
CA MET A 351 -1.50 -15.20 -3.36
C MET A 351 -2.87 -14.81 -2.77
N SER A 352 -3.93 -15.46 -3.23
CA SER A 352 -5.30 -15.36 -2.68
C SER A 352 -5.38 -15.86 -1.24
N ASP A 353 -6.49 -15.57 -0.57
CA ASP A 353 -6.59 -15.85 0.86
C ASP A 353 -6.56 -17.35 1.19
N ASP A 354 -7.03 -18.17 0.25
CA ASP A 354 -6.97 -19.63 0.27
C ASP A 354 -5.65 -20.21 -0.29
N GLY A 355 -4.70 -19.37 -0.70
CA GLY A 355 -3.43 -19.77 -1.30
C GLY A 355 -3.53 -20.39 -2.70
N LYS A 356 -4.72 -20.44 -3.32
CA LYS A 356 -4.95 -21.20 -4.56
C LYS A 356 -4.65 -20.44 -5.85
N SER A 357 -4.60 -19.11 -5.82
CA SER A 357 -4.42 -18.31 -7.02
C SER A 357 -3.47 -17.13 -6.80
N SER A 358 -2.62 -16.88 -7.78
CA SER A 358 -1.74 -15.70 -7.79
C SER A 358 -2.56 -14.42 -7.93
N ARG A 359 -2.16 -13.38 -7.20
CA ARG A 359 -2.63 -12.00 -7.39
C ARG A 359 -1.71 -11.18 -8.28
N ILE A 360 -0.49 -11.65 -8.55
CA ILE A 360 0.36 -11.12 -9.61
C ILE A 360 0.15 -11.97 -10.86
N VAL A 361 -0.46 -11.39 -11.90
CA VAL A 361 -0.95 -12.14 -13.07
C VAL A 361 -0.28 -11.68 -14.36
N SER A 362 -0.16 -12.56 -15.34
CA SER A 362 0.33 -12.17 -16.68
C SER A 362 -0.68 -11.28 -17.39
N GLY A 363 -1.97 -11.53 -17.17
CA GLY A 363 -3.09 -10.75 -17.69
C GLY A 363 -4.38 -11.12 -16.96
N PHE A 364 -5.34 -10.21 -16.96
CA PHE A 364 -6.60 -10.39 -16.25
C PHE A 364 -7.54 -11.34 -16.98
N LYS A 365 -8.50 -11.92 -16.24
CA LYS A 365 -9.62 -12.64 -16.84
C LYS A 365 -10.44 -11.67 -17.72
N PRO A 366 -10.87 -12.07 -18.93
CA PRO A 366 -11.78 -11.26 -19.74
C PRO A 366 -12.98 -10.77 -18.93
N GLY A 367 -13.31 -9.48 -19.06
CA GLY A 367 -14.35 -8.81 -18.29
C GLY A 367 -13.88 -8.10 -17.01
N SER A 368 -12.65 -8.34 -16.55
CA SER A 368 -12.14 -7.63 -15.36
C SER A 368 -11.94 -6.14 -15.64
N GLY A 369 -12.42 -5.29 -14.75
CA GLY A 369 -12.34 -3.82 -14.84
C GLY A 369 -11.05 -3.28 -14.24
N VAL A 370 -10.20 -2.67 -15.07
CA VAL A 370 -8.98 -2.00 -14.59
C VAL A 370 -9.38 -0.68 -13.91
N ASN A 371 -9.21 -0.60 -12.59
CA ASN A 371 -9.52 0.61 -11.83
C ASN A 371 -8.31 1.54 -11.72
N THR A 372 -7.07 1.06 -11.82
CA THR A 372 -5.88 1.94 -11.83
C THR A 372 -5.00 1.59 -13.02
N GLY A 373 -4.83 2.54 -13.92
CA GLY A 373 -4.05 2.36 -15.13
C GLY A 373 -2.55 2.28 -14.85
N ARG A 374 -1.80 1.60 -15.73
CA ARG A 374 -0.34 1.41 -15.57
C ARG A 374 0.45 2.72 -15.39
N GLY A 375 -0.06 3.84 -15.92
CA GLY A 375 0.55 5.17 -15.77
C GLY A 375 0.41 5.78 -14.37
N ASP A 376 -0.61 5.39 -13.62
CA ASP A 376 -0.91 5.92 -12.28
C ASP A 376 -0.18 5.13 -11.16
N VAL A 377 0.29 3.90 -11.43
CA VAL A 377 0.90 3.03 -10.42
C VAL A 377 2.40 3.33 -10.24
N HIS A 378 2.79 3.65 -9.00
CA HIS A 378 4.19 3.89 -8.64
C HIS A 378 4.82 2.71 -7.90
N TYR A 379 4.15 2.16 -6.90
CA TYR A 379 4.68 1.09 -6.05
C TYR A 379 3.66 -0.06 -5.92
N VAL A 380 4.15 -1.28 -6.06
CA VAL A 380 3.41 -2.50 -5.69
C VAL A 380 4.21 -3.24 -4.63
N VAL A 381 3.56 -3.59 -3.52
CA VAL A 381 4.20 -4.21 -2.36
C VAL A 381 3.51 -5.52 -2.03
N THR A 382 4.30 -6.57 -1.88
CA THR A 382 3.87 -7.89 -1.40
C THR A 382 4.75 -8.37 -0.26
N GLU A 383 4.48 -9.56 0.26
CA GLU A 383 5.36 -10.26 1.20
C GLU A 383 6.74 -10.58 0.62
N TYR A 384 6.96 -10.43 -0.69
CA TYR A 384 8.25 -10.67 -1.34
C TYR A 384 9.04 -9.41 -1.67
N GLY A 385 8.51 -8.21 -1.39
CA GLY A 385 9.26 -6.96 -1.54
C GLY A 385 8.47 -5.82 -2.17
N ILE A 386 9.22 -4.88 -2.78
CA ILE A 386 8.70 -3.61 -3.30
C ILE A 386 9.07 -3.46 -4.77
N ALA A 387 8.08 -3.56 -5.65
CA ALA A 387 8.21 -3.26 -7.08
C ALA A 387 8.03 -1.75 -7.32
N ARG A 388 9.05 -1.11 -7.90
CA ARG A 388 9.05 0.33 -8.23
C ARG A 388 8.80 0.53 -9.72
N LEU A 389 7.65 1.08 -10.10
CA LEU A 389 7.16 1.08 -11.48
C LEU A 389 7.15 2.46 -12.16
N ARG A 390 7.19 3.56 -11.39
CA ARG A 390 7.21 4.91 -11.97
C ARG A 390 8.48 5.12 -12.81
N GLY A 391 8.32 5.62 -14.04
CA GLY A 391 9.44 5.86 -14.96
C GLY A 391 10.10 4.60 -15.54
N LYS A 392 9.55 3.41 -15.28
CA LYS A 392 10.07 2.13 -15.79
C LYS A 392 9.38 1.73 -17.09
N SER A 393 10.18 1.21 -18.03
CA SER A 393 9.70 0.55 -19.25
C SER A 393 8.92 -0.74 -18.96
N ILE A 394 8.14 -1.26 -19.91
CA ILE A 394 7.42 -2.53 -19.74
C ILE A 394 8.39 -3.66 -19.37
N ARG A 395 9.55 -3.72 -20.02
CA ARG A 395 10.63 -4.68 -19.69
C ARG A 395 11.03 -4.60 -18.22
N GLU A 396 11.33 -3.42 -17.71
CA GLU A 396 11.74 -3.23 -16.31
C GLU A 396 10.59 -3.51 -15.35
N ARG A 397 9.35 -3.16 -15.70
CA ARG A 397 8.16 -3.45 -14.91
C ARG A 397 7.93 -4.95 -14.77
N VAL A 398 8.06 -5.72 -15.84
CA VAL A 398 7.99 -7.19 -15.80
C VAL A 398 8.97 -7.73 -14.76
N LEU A 399 10.24 -7.31 -14.81
CA LEU A 399 11.26 -7.79 -13.85
C LEU A 399 10.93 -7.42 -12.41
N ASN A 400 10.46 -6.19 -12.16
CA ASN A 400 10.05 -5.74 -10.82
C ASN A 400 8.81 -6.51 -10.32
N MET A 401 7.83 -6.75 -11.19
CA MET A 401 6.58 -7.44 -10.84
C MET A 401 6.80 -8.94 -10.59
N VAL A 402 7.67 -9.58 -11.36
CA VAL A 402 8.06 -10.99 -11.15
C VAL A 402 8.78 -11.15 -9.80
N GLU A 403 9.63 -10.19 -9.42
CA GLU A 403 10.33 -10.21 -8.12
C GLU A 403 9.35 -10.24 -6.94
N VAL A 404 8.30 -9.44 -6.98
CA VAL A 404 7.29 -9.40 -5.91
C VAL A 404 6.19 -10.45 -6.04
N ALA A 405 6.23 -11.31 -7.07
CA ALA A 405 5.33 -12.44 -7.21
C ALA A 405 5.77 -13.64 -6.37
N HIS A 406 4.83 -14.52 -6.04
CA HIS A 406 5.12 -15.79 -5.38
C HIS A 406 6.14 -16.60 -6.20
N PRO A 407 7.18 -17.20 -5.57
CA PRO A 407 8.24 -17.95 -6.27
C PRO A 407 7.71 -18.94 -7.32
N ASP A 408 6.70 -19.73 -6.97
CA ASP A 408 6.08 -20.73 -7.87
C ASP A 408 5.44 -20.14 -9.13
N GLN A 409 5.14 -18.84 -9.13
CA GLN A 409 4.49 -18.16 -10.25
C GLN A 409 5.48 -17.47 -11.18
N ARG A 410 6.70 -17.18 -10.69
CA ARG A 410 7.70 -16.36 -11.39
C ARG A 410 8.08 -16.93 -12.76
N GLU A 411 8.26 -18.25 -12.85
CA GLU A 411 8.65 -18.90 -14.11
C GLU A 411 7.55 -18.76 -15.17
N LYS A 412 6.29 -18.99 -14.77
CA LYS A 412 5.13 -18.81 -15.66
C LYS A 412 5.03 -17.37 -16.15
N LEU A 413 5.19 -16.40 -15.25
CA LEU A 413 5.13 -14.97 -15.58
C LEU A 413 6.21 -14.57 -16.59
N LEU A 414 7.45 -15.05 -16.42
CA LEU A 414 8.54 -14.82 -17.39
C LEU A 414 8.27 -15.49 -18.74
N ARG A 415 7.79 -16.74 -18.75
CA ARG A 415 7.42 -17.45 -19.99
C ARG A 415 6.37 -16.67 -20.78
N ASP A 416 5.34 -16.16 -20.11
CA ASP A 416 4.30 -15.35 -20.75
C ASP A 416 4.87 -14.03 -21.30
N ALA A 417 5.72 -13.35 -20.55
CA ALA A 417 6.37 -12.12 -21.00
C ALA A 417 7.32 -12.34 -22.20
N HIS A 418 8.03 -13.47 -22.27
CA HIS A 418 8.82 -13.85 -23.45
C HIS A 418 7.92 -14.13 -24.66
N LYS A 419 6.82 -14.86 -24.46
CA LYS A 419 5.86 -15.18 -25.53
C LYS A 419 5.33 -13.91 -26.20
N TRP A 420 5.17 -12.83 -25.44
CA TRP A 420 4.71 -11.52 -25.95
C TRP A 420 5.83 -10.59 -26.42
N GLY A 421 7.10 -11.00 -26.33
CA GLY A 421 8.25 -10.19 -26.74
C GLY A 421 8.53 -8.99 -25.84
N TRP A 422 8.05 -8.98 -24.59
CA TRP A 422 8.26 -7.86 -23.65
C TRP A 422 9.64 -7.86 -23.01
N ILE A 423 10.28 -9.02 -22.95
CA ILE A 423 11.60 -9.22 -22.36
C ILE A 423 12.51 -10.04 -23.31
N PRO A 424 13.80 -9.68 -23.45
CA PRO A 424 14.80 -10.47 -24.19
C PRO A 424 14.95 -11.91 -23.67
N LYS A 425 15.29 -12.87 -24.54
CA LYS A 425 15.37 -14.31 -24.21
C LYS A 425 16.35 -14.67 -23.08
N PHE A 426 17.36 -13.85 -22.83
CA PHE A 426 18.34 -14.11 -21.77
C PHE A 426 17.80 -13.83 -20.36
N TYR A 427 16.60 -13.24 -20.21
CA TYR A 427 15.93 -13.09 -18.91
C TYR A 427 15.23 -14.39 -18.48
N ASN A 428 15.99 -15.40 -18.07
CA ASN A 428 15.50 -16.77 -17.93
C ASN A 428 15.54 -17.34 -16.51
N VAL A 429 16.06 -16.61 -15.52
CA VAL A 429 16.23 -17.12 -14.15
C VAL A 429 15.21 -16.48 -13.19
N THR A 430 14.66 -17.30 -12.30
CA THR A 430 13.90 -16.89 -11.12
C THR A 430 14.73 -17.17 -9.87
N PRO A 431 15.64 -16.26 -9.50
CA PRO A 431 16.54 -16.50 -8.38
C PRO A 431 15.75 -16.68 -7.08
N LYS A 432 16.20 -17.63 -6.24
CA LYS A 432 15.66 -17.83 -4.90
C LYS A 432 16.19 -16.74 -3.97
N GLY A 433 15.43 -16.44 -2.93
CA GLY A 433 15.81 -15.47 -1.89
C GLY A 433 16.85 -16.04 -0.91
N VAL A 434 17.19 -15.25 0.11
CA VAL A 434 18.18 -15.65 1.14
C VAL A 434 17.46 -16.35 2.29
N ALA A 435 17.55 -17.67 2.36
CA ALA A 435 16.80 -18.48 3.33
C ALA A 435 17.27 -18.31 4.80
N GLU A 436 18.54 -17.96 5.03
CA GLU A 436 19.18 -17.98 6.34
C GLU A 436 18.91 -16.74 7.21
N ARG A 437 17.92 -15.92 6.83
CA ARG A 437 17.64 -14.64 7.48
C ARG A 437 16.75 -14.82 8.71
N THR A 438 17.07 -14.03 9.73
CA THR A 438 16.32 -13.94 10.99
C THR A 438 15.26 -12.83 10.96
N GLU A 439 15.42 -11.87 10.05
CA GLU A 439 14.47 -10.77 9.84
C GLU A 439 13.38 -11.21 8.85
N ALA A 440 12.15 -10.76 9.07
CA ALA A 440 10.99 -11.14 8.26
C ALA A 440 10.99 -10.53 6.85
N ILE A 441 11.78 -9.48 6.60
CA ILE A 441 11.93 -8.80 5.31
C ILE A 441 13.39 -8.75 4.86
N GLU A 442 13.62 -8.68 3.55
CA GLU A 442 14.95 -8.78 2.94
C GLU A 442 15.72 -7.45 2.89
N SER A 443 15.05 -6.33 3.15
CA SER A 443 15.64 -4.99 3.12
C SER A 443 15.66 -4.36 4.50
N ARG A 444 16.71 -3.58 4.80
CA ARG A 444 16.78 -2.75 6.01
C ARG A 444 17.50 -1.42 5.75
N LYS A 445 17.13 -0.39 6.51
CA LYS A 445 17.82 0.90 6.49
C LYS A 445 19.09 0.83 7.35
N VAL A 446 20.19 1.35 6.84
CA VAL A 446 21.48 1.45 7.53
C VAL A 446 22.09 2.83 7.32
N SER A 447 22.79 3.34 8.33
CA SER A 447 23.40 4.66 8.27
C SER A 447 24.92 4.59 8.39
N PHE A 448 25.63 5.35 7.57
CA PHE A 448 27.08 5.52 7.62
C PHE A 448 27.41 7.01 7.65
N LYS A 449 27.99 7.48 8.77
CA LYS A 449 28.37 8.89 8.99
C LYS A 449 27.24 9.88 8.65
N GLY A 450 26.00 9.57 9.05
CA GLY A 450 24.83 10.43 8.85
C GLY A 450 24.18 10.33 7.47
N ARG A 451 24.67 9.46 6.57
CA ARG A 451 24.01 9.15 5.29
C ARG A 451 23.26 7.83 5.39
N GLU A 452 22.04 7.80 4.90
CA GLU A 452 21.17 6.63 4.93
C GLU A 452 21.20 5.83 3.63
N PHE A 453 21.18 4.51 3.77
CA PHE A 453 21.18 3.56 2.65
C PHE A 453 20.19 2.43 2.94
N THR A 454 19.66 1.84 1.89
CA THR A 454 18.88 0.59 1.94
C THR A 454 19.83 -0.56 1.65
N PHE A 455 20.00 -1.48 2.59
CA PHE A 455 20.72 -2.74 2.40
C PHE A 455 19.75 -3.83 1.97
N ARG A 456 20.02 -4.53 0.86
CA ARG A 456 19.25 -5.70 0.40
C ARG A 456 20.03 -6.55 -0.61
N PRO A 457 19.57 -7.78 -0.93
CA PRO A 457 20.10 -8.56 -2.05
C PRO A 457 19.93 -7.84 -3.40
N LEU A 458 20.81 -8.15 -4.34
CA LEU A 458 20.61 -7.81 -5.75
C LEU A 458 19.51 -8.69 -6.34
N HIS A 459 18.68 -8.09 -7.18
CA HIS A 459 17.64 -8.77 -7.92
C HIS A 459 17.80 -8.53 -9.43
N PRO A 460 17.20 -9.38 -10.28
CA PRO A 460 17.11 -9.17 -11.73
C PRO A 460 16.69 -7.75 -12.15
N SER A 461 15.80 -7.13 -11.39
CA SER A 461 15.30 -5.78 -11.63
C SER A 461 16.39 -4.69 -11.51
N ASP A 462 17.52 -4.99 -10.87
CA ASP A 462 18.66 -4.08 -10.67
C ASP A 462 19.61 -4.03 -11.87
N THR A 463 19.38 -4.80 -12.94
CA THR A 463 20.25 -4.88 -14.13
C THR A 463 20.70 -3.49 -14.60
N ARG A 464 19.75 -2.54 -14.73
CA ARG A 464 20.06 -1.17 -15.17
C ARG A 464 20.87 -0.38 -14.14
N SER A 465 20.53 -0.51 -12.86
CA SER A 465 21.27 0.15 -11.77
C SER A 465 22.70 -0.36 -11.67
N LEU A 466 22.91 -1.66 -11.90
CA LEU A 466 24.24 -2.28 -11.94
C LEU A 466 25.07 -1.77 -13.10
N GLN A 467 24.47 -1.59 -14.29
CA GLN A 467 25.16 -0.93 -15.42
C GLN A 467 25.57 0.50 -15.08
N GLN A 468 24.64 1.28 -14.52
CA GLN A 468 24.94 2.67 -14.14
C GLN A 468 26.05 2.75 -13.10
N PHE A 469 26.02 1.85 -12.11
CA PHE A 469 27.08 1.71 -11.12
C PHE A 469 28.41 1.32 -11.79
N PHE A 470 28.42 0.37 -12.71
CA PHE A 470 29.63 0.02 -13.46
C PHE A 470 30.24 1.23 -14.18
N TYR A 471 29.43 1.97 -14.94
CA TYR A 471 29.90 3.14 -15.71
C TYR A 471 30.18 4.39 -14.86
N SER A 472 29.80 4.40 -13.58
CA SER A 472 30.14 5.51 -12.68
C SER A 472 31.56 5.43 -12.14
N HIS A 473 32.26 4.29 -12.31
CA HIS A 473 33.60 4.08 -11.80
C HIS A 473 34.68 4.49 -12.79
N THR A 474 35.85 4.76 -12.22
CA THR A 474 37.11 4.90 -12.97
C THR A 474 37.52 3.59 -13.64
N GLU A 475 38.21 3.69 -14.78
CA GLU A 475 38.80 2.54 -15.49
C GLU A 475 39.70 1.70 -14.58
N GLU A 476 40.49 2.37 -13.74
CA GLU A 476 41.34 1.71 -12.74
C GLU A 476 40.51 0.83 -11.78
N THR A 477 39.37 1.33 -11.29
CA THR A 477 38.50 0.57 -10.38
C THR A 477 37.83 -0.60 -11.08
N VAL A 478 37.41 -0.43 -12.33
CA VAL A 478 36.86 -1.50 -13.15
C VAL A 478 37.92 -2.59 -13.36
N ASN A 479 39.12 -2.20 -13.76
CA ASN A 479 40.24 -3.12 -13.96
C ASN A 479 40.57 -3.88 -12.66
N MET A 480 40.63 -3.18 -11.52
CA MET A 480 40.84 -3.80 -10.21
C MET A 480 39.76 -4.82 -9.83
N ARG A 481 38.52 -4.66 -10.31
CA ARG A 481 37.41 -5.56 -10.00
C ARG A 481 37.34 -6.79 -10.91
N TYR A 482 37.60 -6.62 -12.20
CA TYR A 482 37.42 -7.68 -13.20
C TYR A 482 38.73 -8.32 -13.65
N GLY A 483 39.89 -7.80 -13.22
CA GLY A 483 41.22 -8.32 -13.55
C GLY A 483 41.69 -7.97 -14.97
N HIS A 484 40.85 -7.32 -15.78
CA HIS A 484 41.15 -6.87 -17.12
C HIS A 484 40.36 -5.61 -17.44
N HIS A 485 40.76 -4.92 -18.51
CA HIS A 485 39.99 -3.78 -19.01
C HIS A 485 38.64 -4.27 -19.55
N LYS A 486 37.55 -3.69 -19.04
CA LYS A 486 36.19 -3.96 -19.51
C LYS A 486 35.53 -2.65 -19.88
N ASP A 487 35.34 -2.43 -21.17
CA ASP A 487 34.85 -1.17 -21.73
C ASP A 487 33.33 -1.09 -21.68
N ARG A 488 32.67 -2.26 -21.73
CA ARG A 488 31.23 -2.38 -21.93
C ARG A 488 30.61 -3.36 -20.96
N MET A 489 29.48 -2.93 -20.40
CA MET A 489 28.54 -3.76 -19.65
C MET A 489 27.27 -3.90 -20.46
N SER A 490 27.16 -4.98 -21.26
CA SER A 490 25.93 -5.30 -22.01
C SER A 490 24.78 -5.63 -21.06
N ASP A 491 23.54 -5.57 -21.57
CA ASP A 491 22.34 -5.91 -20.79
C ASP A 491 22.41 -7.36 -20.28
N GLU A 492 22.85 -8.31 -21.12
CA GLU A 492 22.99 -9.71 -20.72
C GLU A 492 24.08 -9.91 -19.66
N ALA A 493 25.23 -9.24 -19.79
CA ALA A 493 26.30 -9.33 -18.80
C ALA A 493 25.87 -8.74 -17.45
N ALA A 494 25.17 -7.60 -17.48
CA ALA A 494 24.62 -6.99 -16.27
C ALA A 494 23.57 -7.90 -15.62
N TYR A 495 22.68 -8.48 -16.43
CA TYR A 495 21.65 -9.40 -15.96
C TYR A 495 22.26 -10.61 -15.25
N LYS A 496 23.28 -11.24 -15.85
CA LYS A 496 24.02 -12.37 -15.22
C LYS A 496 24.62 -11.97 -13.87
N LEU A 497 25.09 -10.74 -13.72
CA LEU A 497 25.69 -10.24 -12.47
C LEU A 497 24.66 -9.83 -11.40
N SER A 498 23.42 -9.54 -11.78
CA SER A 498 22.32 -9.17 -10.87
C SER A 498 21.35 -10.31 -10.57
N SER A 499 21.21 -11.28 -11.47
CA SER A 499 20.30 -12.43 -11.36
C SER A 499 20.99 -13.59 -10.63
N VAL A 500 21.45 -13.32 -9.41
CA VAL A 500 22.18 -14.27 -8.57
C VAL A 500 21.20 -15.19 -7.87
N ASP A 501 21.39 -16.52 -7.95
CA ASP A 501 20.68 -17.45 -7.07
C ASP A 501 21.21 -17.28 -5.64
N GLN A 502 20.49 -16.49 -4.84
CA GLN A 502 20.93 -16.10 -3.52
C GLN A 502 20.97 -17.27 -2.54
N SER A 503 20.48 -18.46 -2.90
CA SER A 503 20.55 -19.68 -2.07
C SER A 503 21.89 -20.42 -2.16
N VAL A 504 22.66 -20.19 -3.22
CA VAL A 504 23.99 -20.79 -3.44
C VAL A 504 25.04 -19.70 -3.31
N ASP A 505 25.07 -18.81 -4.30
CA ASP A 505 25.87 -17.59 -4.27
C ASP A 505 25.19 -16.54 -3.40
N LEU A 506 25.84 -15.40 -3.22
CA LEU A 506 25.24 -14.28 -2.50
C LEU A 506 25.74 -12.96 -3.06
N ALA A 507 24.84 -12.02 -3.30
CA ALA A 507 25.18 -10.66 -3.69
C ALA A 507 24.29 -9.66 -2.96
N PHE A 508 24.91 -8.88 -2.09
CA PHE A 508 24.29 -7.78 -1.37
C PHE A 508 24.72 -6.43 -1.92
N ALA A 509 23.82 -5.46 -1.85
CA ALA A 509 24.09 -4.10 -2.25
C ALA A 509 23.55 -3.09 -1.23
N LEU A 510 24.21 -1.93 -1.21
CA LEU A 510 23.77 -0.73 -0.51
C LEU A 510 23.25 0.26 -1.54
N PHE A 511 22.01 0.71 -1.34
CA PHE A 511 21.33 1.63 -2.23
C PHE A 511 21.10 2.98 -1.55
N GLU A 512 21.50 4.07 -2.19
CA GLU A 512 21.11 5.43 -1.78
C GLU A 512 19.80 5.83 -2.48
N GLU A 513 18.88 6.44 -1.74
CA GLU A 513 17.66 7.01 -2.33
C GLU A 513 17.97 8.38 -2.94
N LYS A 514 17.70 8.54 -4.24
CA LYS A 514 17.73 9.81 -4.97
C LYS A 514 16.32 10.13 -5.43
N GLY A 515 15.56 10.80 -4.57
CA GLY A 515 14.13 11.04 -4.80
C GLY A 515 13.36 9.72 -4.78
N GLN A 516 12.79 9.31 -5.92
CA GLN A 516 12.05 8.04 -6.07
C GLN A 516 12.90 6.91 -6.70
N ARG A 517 14.17 7.16 -7.02
CA ARG A 517 15.10 6.19 -7.60
C ARG A 517 16.08 5.69 -6.55
N GLN A 518 16.46 4.43 -6.65
CA GLN A 518 17.59 3.86 -5.92
C GLN A 518 18.85 3.80 -6.79
N GLU A 519 19.98 4.20 -6.24
CA GLU A 519 21.31 4.08 -6.87
C GLU A 519 22.17 3.13 -6.04
N ILE A 520 22.86 2.20 -6.71
CA ILE A 520 23.81 1.30 -6.03
C ILE A 520 25.06 2.11 -5.69
N GLU A 521 25.52 2.01 -4.45
CA GLU A 521 26.71 2.69 -3.95
C GLU A 521 27.81 1.70 -3.54
N ALA A 522 27.43 0.47 -3.19
CA ALA A 522 28.36 -0.61 -2.91
C ALA A 522 27.72 -1.98 -3.20
N ILE A 523 28.54 -2.92 -3.66
CA ILE A 523 28.17 -4.32 -3.83
C ILE A 523 29.22 -5.18 -3.14
N GLY A 524 28.76 -6.17 -2.38
CA GLY A 524 29.58 -7.25 -1.85
C GLY A 524 28.96 -8.59 -2.27
N ARG A 525 29.78 -9.53 -2.70
CA ARG A 525 29.30 -10.84 -3.12
C ARG A 525 30.26 -11.96 -2.72
N PHE A 526 29.74 -13.17 -2.64
CA PHE A 526 30.57 -14.36 -2.70
C PHE A 526 30.07 -15.35 -3.76
N TYR A 527 30.99 -16.14 -4.30
CA TYR A 527 30.73 -17.26 -5.20
C TYR A 527 31.12 -18.55 -4.49
N GLN A 528 30.18 -19.46 -4.31
CA GLN A 528 30.45 -20.70 -3.58
C GLN A 528 31.23 -21.68 -4.44
N ASP A 529 32.31 -22.24 -3.90
CA ASP A 529 33.08 -23.27 -4.59
C ASP A 529 32.29 -24.59 -4.66
N PRO A 530 32.55 -25.45 -5.67
CA PRO A 530 31.88 -26.75 -5.78
C PRO A 530 32.04 -27.66 -4.55
N SER A 531 33.08 -27.43 -3.74
CA SER A 531 33.31 -28.15 -2.48
C SER A 531 32.26 -27.87 -1.41
N GLY A 532 31.53 -26.75 -1.53
CA GLY A 532 30.58 -26.26 -0.55
C GLY A 532 31.21 -25.75 0.75
N LYS A 533 32.54 -25.71 0.87
CA LYS A 533 33.27 -25.35 2.10
C LYS A 533 33.96 -23.99 2.03
N SER A 534 34.14 -23.45 0.84
CA SER A 534 34.81 -22.18 0.60
C SER A 534 34.05 -21.34 -0.41
N ALA A 535 34.33 -20.03 -0.43
CA ALA A 535 33.75 -19.12 -1.39
C ALA A 535 34.70 -17.95 -1.73
N GLU A 536 34.73 -17.56 -3.00
CA GLU A 536 35.44 -16.36 -3.46
C GLU A 536 34.67 -15.11 -3.04
N VAL A 537 35.29 -14.16 -2.34
CA VAL A 537 34.65 -12.89 -1.95
C VAL A 537 35.10 -11.71 -2.80
N ALA A 538 34.16 -10.83 -3.08
CA ALA A 538 34.36 -9.74 -4.01
C ALA A 538 33.56 -8.49 -3.65
N PHE A 539 34.19 -7.32 -3.82
CA PHE A 539 33.58 -6.03 -3.46
C PHE A 539 33.80 -4.98 -4.55
N MET A 540 32.82 -4.08 -4.67
CA MET A 540 32.93 -2.86 -5.48
C MET A 540 32.24 -1.74 -4.72
N VAL A 541 32.91 -0.61 -4.52
CA VAL A 541 32.41 0.52 -3.73
C VAL A 541 32.67 1.82 -4.48
N GLY A 542 31.61 2.60 -4.67
CA GLY A 542 31.64 3.88 -5.37
C GLY A 542 32.61 4.85 -4.71
N GLU A 543 33.37 5.59 -5.53
CA GLU A 543 34.44 6.49 -5.09
C GLU A 543 33.95 7.50 -4.04
N LYS A 544 32.72 8.00 -4.20
CA LYS A 544 32.07 9.01 -3.34
C LYS A 544 31.71 8.51 -1.94
N VAL A 545 31.67 7.19 -1.73
CA VAL A 545 31.29 6.55 -0.47
C VAL A 545 32.41 5.70 0.13
N ARG A 546 33.62 5.76 -0.46
CA ARG A 546 34.80 5.09 0.10
C ARG A 546 35.12 5.64 1.49
N ARG A 547 35.72 4.79 2.31
CA ARG A 547 36.13 5.12 3.70
C ARG A 547 34.97 5.46 4.65
N LEU A 548 33.72 5.16 4.26
CA LEU A 548 32.55 5.20 5.15
C LEU A 548 32.34 3.89 5.93
N GLY A 549 33.02 2.80 5.55
CA GLY A 549 32.93 1.50 6.22
C GLY A 549 32.04 0.47 5.51
N MET A 550 31.55 0.76 4.31
CA MET A 550 30.64 -0.11 3.55
C MET A 550 31.23 -1.50 3.24
N SER A 551 32.49 -1.60 2.82
CA SER A 551 33.12 -2.91 2.54
C SER A 551 33.20 -3.78 3.78
N LYS A 552 33.54 -3.18 4.94
CA LYS A 552 33.54 -3.88 6.23
C LYS A 552 32.15 -4.42 6.57
N PHE A 553 31.14 -3.56 6.43
CA PHE A 553 29.76 -3.94 6.71
C PHE A 553 29.32 -5.10 5.81
N LEU A 554 29.51 -4.99 4.50
CA LEU A 554 29.17 -6.04 3.54
C LEU A 554 29.91 -7.34 3.81
N LEU A 555 31.21 -7.30 4.12
CA LEU A 555 31.99 -8.48 4.47
C LEU A 555 31.41 -9.20 5.69
N GLY A 556 30.95 -8.46 6.71
CA GLY A 556 30.29 -9.04 7.86
C GLY A 556 28.94 -9.69 7.55
N GLU A 557 28.12 -9.03 6.73
CA GLU A 557 26.83 -9.59 6.31
C GLU A 557 27.00 -10.88 5.50
N LEU A 558 27.96 -10.89 4.58
CA LEU A 558 28.30 -12.09 3.80
C LEU A 558 28.79 -13.22 4.72
N ALA A 559 29.63 -12.90 5.71
CA ALA A 559 30.19 -13.87 6.64
C ALA A 559 29.14 -14.51 7.56
N MET A 560 28.16 -13.74 8.02
CA MET A 560 27.07 -14.27 8.83
C MET A 560 26.22 -15.28 8.05
N VAL A 561 25.94 -15.02 6.77
CA VAL A 561 25.22 -15.98 5.92
C VAL A 561 26.10 -17.19 5.62
N ALA A 562 27.37 -16.98 5.29
CA ALA A 562 28.33 -18.05 5.03
C ALA A 562 28.49 -18.99 6.23
N GLN A 563 28.56 -18.44 7.45
CA GLN A 563 28.62 -19.23 8.69
C GLN A 563 27.38 -20.10 8.86
N LYS A 564 26.18 -19.55 8.65
CA LYS A 564 24.92 -20.30 8.71
C LYS A 564 24.83 -21.40 7.65
N ARG A 565 25.44 -21.18 6.48
CA ARG A 565 25.60 -22.18 5.40
C ARG A 565 26.69 -23.20 5.66
N GLY A 566 27.49 -23.05 6.71
CA GLY A 566 28.59 -23.95 7.04
C GLY A 566 29.87 -23.74 6.23
N LEU A 567 29.98 -22.63 5.48
CA LEU A 567 31.22 -22.24 4.81
C LEU A 567 32.31 -21.98 5.85
N LYS A 568 33.51 -22.51 5.59
CA LYS A 568 34.66 -22.44 6.49
C LYS A 568 35.61 -21.32 6.14
N THR A 569 35.75 -21.06 4.84
CA THR A 569 36.81 -20.19 4.34
C THR A 569 36.29 -19.24 3.27
N PHE A 570 36.69 -17.98 3.37
CA PHE A 570 36.62 -17.04 2.25
C PHE A 570 38.00 -16.88 1.64
N TRP A 571 38.07 -16.82 0.32
CA TRP A 571 39.29 -16.49 -0.38
C TRP A 571 39.04 -15.34 -1.38
N ALA A 572 40.09 -14.63 -1.76
CA ALA A 572 40.02 -13.58 -2.78
C ALA A 572 41.36 -13.40 -3.47
N SER A 573 41.34 -13.32 -4.80
CA SER A 573 42.49 -12.86 -5.58
C SER A 573 42.48 -11.33 -5.67
N VAL A 574 43.54 -10.69 -5.19
CA VAL A 574 43.65 -9.23 -5.13
C VAL A 574 44.91 -8.76 -5.86
N LEU A 575 44.74 -7.88 -6.85
CA LEU A 575 45.86 -7.26 -7.54
C LEU A 575 46.80 -6.57 -6.55
N LYS A 576 48.12 -6.74 -6.70
CA LYS A 576 49.16 -6.18 -5.81
C LYS A 576 49.06 -4.65 -5.65
N ARG A 577 48.52 -3.96 -6.66
CA ARG A 577 48.27 -2.50 -6.63
C ARG A 577 47.06 -2.08 -5.78
N ASN A 578 46.12 -2.97 -5.49
CA ASN A 578 44.90 -2.70 -4.71
C ASN A 578 45.17 -2.72 -3.19
N LYS A 579 46.07 -1.83 -2.73
CA LYS A 579 46.45 -1.67 -1.32
C LYS A 579 45.24 -1.52 -0.37
N PRO A 580 44.17 -0.78 -0.72
CA PRO A 580 43.00 -0.67 0.15
C PRO A 580 42.30 -2.00 0.44
N MET A 581 42.18 -2.89 -0.55
CA MET A 581 41.54 -4.19 -0.37
C MET A 581 42.43 -5.16 0.41
N ALA A 582 43.73 -5.21 0.09
CA ALA A 582 44.70 -5.99 0.86
C ALA A 582 44.70 -5.59 2.34
N ALA A 583 44.69 -4.28 2.63
CA ALA A 583 44.62 -3.76 3.99
C ALA A 583 43.30 -4.12 4.69
N LEU A 584 42.18 -4.19 3.95
CA LEU A 584 40.90 -4.65 4.50
C LEU A 584 41.00 -6.12 4.94
N PHE A 585 41.45 -7.01 4.05
CA PHE A 585 41.52 -8.45 4.34
C PHE A 585 42.51 -8.77 5.46
N LEU A 586 43.74 -8.22 5.42
CA LEU A 586 44.72 -8.40 6.49
C LEU A 586 44.20 -7.93 7.86
N LYS A 587 43.47 -6.80 7.89
CA LYS A 587 42.85 -6.28 9.12
C LYS A 587 41.79 -7.22 9.70
N TYR A 588 41.21 -8.10 8.89
CA TYR A 588 40.21 -9.09 9.28
C TYR A 588 40.76 -10.52 9.33
N GLY A 589 42.07 -10.66 9.49
CA GLY A 589 42.71 -11.94 9.77
C GLY A 589 42.96 -12.79 8.54
N ALA A 590 43.04 -12.19 7.35
CA ALA A 590 43.44 -12.91 6.16
C ALA A 590 44.92 -13.32 6.23
N GLU A 591 45.18 -14.57 5.88
CA GLU A 591 46.52 -15.06 5.54
C GLU A 591 46.78 -14.72 4.06
N ARG A 592 47.94 -14.13 3.77
CA ARG A 592 48.33 -13.74 2.41
C ARG A 592 49.26 -14.79 1.83
N GLU A 593 48.90 -15.35 0.69
CA GLU A 593 49.78 -16.17 -0.13
C GLU A 593 50.23 -15.35 -1.35
N ALA A 594 51.54 -15.12 -1.44
CA ALA A 594 52.12 -14.28 -2.48
C ALA A 594 52.68 -15.15 -3.61
N TYR A 595 52.18 -14.97 -4.83
CA TYR A 595 52.70 -15.66 -6.01
C TYR A 595 53.75 -14.79 -6.71
N PHE A 596 54.98 -15.31 -6.82
CA PHE A 596 56.06 -14.65 -7.56
C PHE A 596 55.82 -14.75 -9.06
N GLY A 597 55.81 -13.61 -9.76
CA GLY A 597 55.55 -13.54 -11.21
C GLY A 597 54.10 -13.24 -11.60
N GLU A 598 53.14 -13.30 -10.65
CA GLU A 598 51.75 -12.92 -10.89
C GLU A 598 51.44 -11.48 -10.46
N ASP A 599 50.38 -10.89 -11.02
CA ASP A 599 49.92 -9.53 -10.70
C ASP A 599 49.00 -9.47 -9.46
N SER A 600 48.57 -10.62 -8.94
CA SER A 600 47.70 -10.77 -7.77
C SER A 600 48.36 -11.57 -6.65
N ASP A 601 47.91 -11.32 -5.42
CA ASP A 601 48.12 -12.22 -4.27
C ASP A 601 46.77 -12.82 -3.85
N GLU A 602 46.80 -14.01 -3.25
CA GLU A 602 45.62 -14.64 -2.68
C GLU A 602 45.50 -14.33 -1.18
N TYR A 603 44.29 -14.07 -0.72
CA TYR A 603 43.97 -13.77 0.67
C TYR A 603 42.91 -14.74 1.18
N THR A 604 43.22 -15.47 2.23
CA THR A 604 42.36 -16.52 2.79
C THR A 604 41.96 -16.21 4.23
N MET A 605 40.66 -16.26 4.52
CA MET A 605 40.06 -15.87 5.81
C MET A 605 39.16 -16.97 6.36
N SER A 606 39.30 -17.29 7.65
CA SER A 606 38.33 -18.15 8.35
C SER A 606 37.02 -17.40 8.59
N VAL A 607 35.90 -17.96 8.12
CA VAL A 607 34.57 -17.38 8.31
C VAL A 607 34.23 -17.24 9.80
N ASP A 608 34.50 -18.26 10.60
CA ASP A 608 34.22 -18.25 12.04
C ASP A 608 35.04 -17.21 12.81
N GLN A 609 36.32 -17.06 12.46
CA GLN A 609 37.15 -16.01 13.06
C GLN A 609 36.67 -14.62 12.66
N LEU A 610 36.27 -14.46 11.40
CA LEU A 610 35.80 -13.19 10.85
C LEU A 610 34.50 -12.73 11.53
N VAL A 611 33.53 -13.63 11.73
CA VAL A 611 32.31 -13.33 12.50
C VAL A 611 32.66 -12.91 13.94
N LYS A 612 33.52 -13.67 14.65
CA LYS A 612 33.95 -13.33 16.02
C LYS A 612 34.63 -11.95 16.12
N LEU A 613 35.48 -11.61 15.15
CA LEU A 613 36.19 -10.33 15.11
C LEU A 613 35.24 -9.15 14.87
N LEU A 614 34.16 -9.37 14.11
CA LEU A 614 33.15 -8.36 13.82
C LEU A 614 32.19 -8.16 15.00
N ASP A 615 31.80 -9.24 15.69
CA ASP A 615 30.96 -9.17 16.90
C ASP A 615 31.67 -8.44 18.05
N LYS A 616 32.93 -8.78 18.34
CA LYS A 616 33.71 -8.12 19.40
C LYS A 616 33.83 -6.61 19.21
N LYS A 617 33.95 -6.14 17.95
CA LYS A 617 34.05 -4.72 17.63
C LYS A 617 32.70 -4.01 17.66
N ALA A 618 31.58 -4.69 17.41
CA ALA A 618 30.25 -4.11 17.56
C ALA A 618 29.95 -3.78 19.05
N SER A 619 30.32 -4.68 19.96
CA SER A 619 30.17 -4.52 21.41
C SER A 619 31.06 -3.41 22.01
N GLN A 620 32.18 -3.08 21.35
CA GLN A 620 33.09 -2.00 21.77
C GLN A 620 32.69 -0.61 21.25
N SER A 621 31.84 -0.50 20.22
CA SER A 621 31.35 0.79 19.70
C SER A 621 30.03 1.29 20.33
N LYS A 622 29.43 0.47 21.20
CA LYS A 622 28.22 0.80 21.99
C LYS A 622 28.54 1.23 23.44
N LYS A 623 29.82 1.23 23.81
CA LYS A 623 30.36 1.90 25.00
C LYS A 623 31.06 3.17 24.55
#